data_AF-A0A2E1I2N4-F1
#
_entry.id   AF-A0A2E1I2N4-F1
#
_cell.length_a   1.000
_cell.length_b   1.000
_cell.length_c   1.000
_cell.angle_alpha   90.00
_cell.angle_beta   90.00
_cell.angle_gamma   90.00
#
_symmetry.space_group_name_H-M   'P 1'
#
loop_
_entity.id
_entity.type
_entity.pdbx_description
1 polymer ?
#
loop_
_entity_poly.entity_id
_entity_poly.type
_entity_poly.pdbx_seq_one_letter_code
_entity_poly.pdbx_strand_id
1 'polypeptide(L)'
;MKTANFNILKKNEVPGAVSIALYPSNYSVVKFEYKALAPNYKLLNSLNKKKISEDKFIRLYNEQLKELNPQNVVEHLNFITGDYEPVIMCKCAKTKFCHRHLVAQWLEKELGIKIIEYNVPETSRKEGYLVKKKVPSLFSDGD
;
A
#
# COMPACT_ATOMS: atom_id res chain seq x y z
N MET A 1 10.37 3.18 -4.93
CA MET A 1 9.56 2.90 -3.74
C MET A 1 8.83 1.57 -3.90
N LYS A 2 8.57 0.85 -2.80
CA LYS A 2 7.87 -0.45 -2.81
C LYS A 2 6.72 -0.49 -1.81
N THR A 3 5.87 -1.52 -1.90
CA THR A 3 4.92 -1.89 -0.84
C THR A 3 5.21 -3.28 -0.28
N ALA A 4 4.81 -3.54 0.96
CA ALA A 4 4.90 -4.87 1.56
C ALA A 4 3.89 -5.07 2.70
N ASN A 5 3.73 -6.32 3.15
CA ASN A 5 3.12 -6.59 4.45
C ASN A 5 4.19 -6.78 5.54
N PHE A 6 3.84 -6.60 6.81
CA PHE A 6 4.82 -6.78 7.90
C PHE A 6 5.41 -8.20 8.00
N ASN A 7 4.76 -9.23 7.44
CA ASN A 7 5.27 -10.61 7.54
C ASN A 7 6.62 -10.81 6.83
N ILE A 8 6.98 -9.96 5.86
CA ILE A 8 8.31 -10.07 5.20
C ILE A 8 9.45 -9.81 6.18
N LEU A 9 9.20 -9.02 7.23
CA LEU A 9 10.19 -8.63 8.25
C LEU A 9 10.64 -9.80 9.12
N LYS A 10 9.88 -10.91 9.14
CA LYS A 10 10.25 -12.13 9.87
C LYS A 10 11.48 -12.82 9.29
N LYS A 11 11.82 -12.54 8.03
CA LYS A 11 12.88 -13.24 7.27
C LYS A 11 13.80 -12.29 6.50
N ASN A 12 13.52 -10.99 6.52
CA ASN A 12 14.24 -10.01 5.72
C ASN A 12 14.44 -8.74 6.55
N GLU A 13 15.61 -8.14 6.43
CA GLU A 13 15.83 -6.77 6.89
C GLU A 13 15.36 -5.81 5.81
N VAL A 14 14.50 -4.86 6.20
CA VAL A 14 13.95 -3.85 5.30
C VAL A 14 14.19 -2.48 5.96
N PRO A 15 15.39 -1.89 5.78
CA PRO A 15 15.76 -0.67 6.49
C PRO A 15 14.83 0.52 6.20
N GLY A 16 14.31 0.62 4.96
CA GLY A 16 13.33 1.63 4.54
C GLY A 16 11.87 1.30 4.90
N ALA A 17 11.61 0.40 5.85
CA ALA A 17 10.25 0.02 6.24
C ALA A 17 9.50 1.18 6.91
N VAL A 18 8.37 1.60 6.31
CA VAL A 18 7.49 2.65 6.83
C VAL A 18 6.10 2.09 7.11
N SER A 19 5.66 2.12 8.37
CA SER A 19 4.29 1.75 8.75
C SER A 19 3.30 2.86 8.38
N ILE A 20 2.29 2.52 7.58
CA ILE A 20 1.12 3.39 7.34
C ILE A 20 -0.14 2.84 8.05
N ALA A 21 0.04 1.90 8.98
CA ALA A 21 -1.07 1.38 9.77
C ALA A 21 -1.46 2.38 10.86
N LEU A 22 -2.76 2.45 11.16
CA LEU A 22 -3.28 3.27 12.25
C LEU A 22 -2.64 2.85 13.60
N TYR A 23 -2.59 1.54 13.84
CA TYR A 23 -1.99 0.96 15.04
C TYR A 23 -0.50 0.64 14.84
N PRO A 24 0.29 0.53 15.91
CA PRO A 24 1.69 0.11 15.84
C PRO A 24 1.86 -1.22 15.09
N SER A 25 3.00 -1.38 14.42
CA SER A 25 3.32 -2.59 13.66
C SER A 25 3.50 -3.82 14.56
N ASN A 26 3.93 -3.61 15.81
CA ASN A 26 4.43 -4.61 16.76
C ASN A 26 5.71 -5.34 16.27
N TYR A 27 6.44 -4.74 15.32
CA TYR A 27 7.76 -5.20 14.87
C TYR A 27 8.80 -4.14 15.25
N SER A 28 9.72 -4.49 16.16
CA SER A 28 10.78 -3.59 16.64
C SER A 28 11.72 -3.10 15.51
N VAL A 29 11.80 -3.84 14.41
CA VAL A 29 12.59 -3.47 13.23
C VAL A 29 11.96 -2.35 12.40
N VAL A 30 10.66 -2.04 12.57
CA VAL A 30 10.01 -0.93 11.88
C VAL A 30 10.26 0.35 12.66
N LYS A 31 11.17 1.19 12.14
CA LYS A 31 11.59 2.44 12.79
C LYS A 31 10.77 3.65 12.39
N PHE A 32 10.08 3.59 11.25
CA PHE A 32 9.39 4.73 10.66
C PHE A 32 7.89 4.51 10.60
N GLU A 33 7.12 5.55 10.91
CA GLU A 33 5.66 5.56 10.77
C GLU A 33 5.21 6.82 10.02
N TYR A 34 4.22 6.67 9.14
CA TYR A 34 3.64 7.77 8.36
C TYR A 34 2.11 7.75 8.48
N LYS A 35 1.61 8.27 9.60
CA LYS A 35 0.19 8.16 9.99
C LYS A 35 -0.75 9.00 9.12
N ALA A 36 -0.25 9.99 8.38
CA ALA A 36 -1.07 10.75 7.43
C ALA A 36 -1.67 9.85 6.33
N LEU A 37 -1.02 8.72 6.01
CA LEU A 37 -1.55 7.72 5.07
C LEU A 37 -2.42 6.66 5.75
N ALA A 38 -2.63 6.70 7.07
CA ALA A 38 -3.57 5.78 7.71
C ALA A 38 -5.02 6.22 7.44
N PRO A 39 -5.94 5.30 7.10
CA PRO A 39 -7.36 5.61 7.12
C PRO A 39 -7.76 6.10 8.51
N ASN A 40 -8.56 7.16 8.59
CA ASN A 40 -9.04 7.62 9.88
C ASN A 40 -9.78 6.50 10.65
N TYR A 41 -9.72 6.57 11.98
CA TYR A 41 -10.26 5.52 12.85
C TYR A 41 -11.73 5.18 12.56
N LYS A 42 -12.57 6.20 12.33
CA LYS A 42 -14.00 6.01 12.08
C LYS A 42 -14.25 5.20 10.80
N LEU A 43 -13.49 5.49 9.75
CA LEU A 43 -13.57 4.80 8.47
C LEU A 43 -13.13 3.34 8.59
N LEU A 44 -11.96 3.10 9.19
CA LEU A 44 -11.43 1.75 9.43
C LEU A 44 -12.35 0.91 10.32
N ASN A 45 -12.84 1.49 11.41
CA ASN A 45 -13.76 0.83 12.34
C ASN A 45 -15.11 0.51 11.67
N SER A 46 -15.61 1.39 10.80
CA SER A 46 -16.87 1.16 10.07
C SER A 46 -16.74 0.00 9.09
N LEU A 47 -15.61 -0.13 8.38
CA LEU A 47 -15.35 -1.27 7.51
C LEU A 47 -15.22 -2.57 8.31
N ASN A 48 -14.44 -2.57 9.41
CA ASN A 48 -14.24 -3.75 10.26
C ASN A 48 -15.56 -4.26 10.87
N LYS A 49 -16.46 -3.34 11.26
CA LYS A 49 -17.80 -3.66 11.77
C LYS A 49 -18.84 -3.92 10.66
N LYS A 50 -18.43 -3.99 9.39
CA LYS A 50 -19.29 -4.19 8.21
C LYS A 50 -20.44 -3.17 8.11
N LYS A 51 -20.24 -1.96 8.63
CA LYS A 51 -21.21 -0.85 8.53
C LYS A 51 -21.16 -0.14 7.17
N ILE A 52 -20.08 -0.33 6.43
CA ILE A 52 -19.87 0.17 5.08
C ILE A 52 -19.26 -0.94 4.21
N SER A 53 -19.51 -0.89 2.91
CA SER A 53 -18.85 -1.75 1.92
C SER A 53 -17.41 -1.30 1.65
N GLU A 54 -16.64 -2.18 1.01
CA GLU A 54 -15.31 -1.82 0.49
C GLU A 54 -15.39 -0.65 -0.50
N ASP A 55 -16.34 -0.65 -1.42
CA ASP A 55 -16.51 0.47 -2.38
C ASP A 55 -16.74 1.82 -1.69
N LYS A 56 -17.58 1.82 -0.63
CA LYS A 56 -17.82 3.02 0.16
C LYS A 56 -16.57 3.42 0.95
N PHE A 57 -15.79 2.46 1.44
CA PHE A 57 -14.51 2.73 2.07
C PHE A 57 -13.52 3.36 1.07
N ILE A 58 -13.37 2.79 -0.13
CA ILE A 58 -12.45 3.26 -1.17
C ILE A 58 -12.77 4.71 -1.51
N ARG A 59 -14.05 5.02 -1.76
CA ARG A 59 -14.48 6.39 -2.05
C ARG A 59 -14.09 7.37 -0.94
N LEU A 60 -14.46 7.08 0.30
CA LEU A 60 -14.17 7.97 1.44
C LEU A 60 -12.68 8.11 1.72
N TYR A 61 -11.92 7.02 1.56
CA TYR A 61 -10.48 7.05 1.75
C TYR A 61 -9.76 7.83 0.63
N ASN A 62 -10.24 7.73 -0.61
CA ASN A 62 -9.72 8.55 -1.71
C ASN A 62 -9.96 10.04 -1.48
N GLU A 63 -11.10 10.44 -0.91
CA GLU A 63 -11.30 11.85 -0.51
C GLU A 63 -10.28 12.28 0.56
N GLN A 64 -9.99 11.42 1.55
CA GLN A 64 -8.94 11.69 2.54
C GLN A 64 -7.55 11.85 1.88
N LEU A 65 -7.23 11.04 0.86
CA LEU A 65 -5.96 11.14 0.15
C LEU A 65 -5.85 12.43 -0.68
N LYS A 66 -6.96 12.98 -1.20
CA LYS A 66 -6.96 14.25 -1.96
C LYS A 66 -6.61 15.47 -1.11
N GLU A 67 -6.74 15.36 0.22
CA GLU A 67 -6.29 16.41 1.14
C GLU A 67 -4.75 16.47 1.26
N LEU A 68 -4.04 15.45 0.75
CA LEU A 68 -2.59 15.36 0.77
C LEU A 68 -2.00 15.73 -0.60
N ASN A 69 -0.83 16.38 -0.58
CA ASN A 69 -0.03 16.58 -1.77
C ASN A 69 0.87 15.33 -2.01
N PRO A 70 0.75 14.64 -3.16
CA PRO A 70 1.47 13.39 -3.39
C PRO A 70 2.98 13.57 -3.53
N GLN A 71 3.47 14.69 -4.09
CA GLN A 71 4.89 15.02 -4.13
C GLN A 71 5.46 15.15 -2.72
N ASN A 72 4.82 15.96 -1.86
CA ASN A 72 5.24 16.14 -0.47
C ASN A 72 5.24 14.81 0.31
N VAL A 73 4.28 13.92 0.03
CA VAL A 73 4.25 12.59 0.65
C VAL A 73 5.48 11.78 0.25
N VAL A 74 5.83 11.73 -1.04
CA VAL A 74 7.00 10.98 -1.51
C VAL A 74 8.30 11.59 -0.99
N GLU A 75 8.43 12.91 -1.01
CA GLU A 75 9.59 13.63 -0.48
C GLU A 75 9.77 13.35 1.01
N HIS A 76 8.70 13.43 1.80
CA HIS A 76 8.77 13.16 3.23
C HIS A 76 9.06 11.68 3.52
N LEU A 77 8.50 10.74 2.74
CA LEU A 77 8.84 9.32 2.84
C LEU A 77 10.32 9.07 2.56
N ASN A 78 10.90 9.68 1.52
CA ASN A 78 12.33 9.59 1.24
C ASN A 78 13.17 10.23 2.35
N PHE A 79 12.74 11.39 2.85
CA PHE A 79 13.44 12.11 3.93
C PHE A 79 13.54 11.26 5.20
N ILE A 80 12.43 10.64 5.65
CA ILE A 80 12.44 9.84 6.88
C ILE A 80 13.23 8.53 6.71
N THR A 81 13.28 7.95 5.51
CA THR A 81 14.05 6.73 5.27
C THR A 81 15.52 6.98 4.90
N GLY A 82 15.91 8.24 4.69
CA GLY A 82 17.27 8.63 4.32
C GLY A 82 17.72 7.94 3.03
N ASP A 83 18.87 7.28 3.07
CA ASP A 83 19.46 6.61 1.90
C ASP A 83 18.74 5.31 1.49
N TYR A 84 17.76 4.86 2.29
CA TYR A 84 17.01 3.64 1.99
C TYR A 84 15.77 3.93 1.16
N GLU A 85 15.54 3.10 0.14
CA GLU A 85 14.30 3.14 -0.63
C GLU A 85 13.08 2.91 0.29
N PRO A 86 12.07 3.81 0.31
CA PRO A 86 10.90 3.60 1.15
C PRO A 86 10.09 2.37 0.74
N VAL A 87 9.67 1.61 1.75
CA VAL A 87 8.78 0.46 1.63
C VAL A 87 7.54 0.70 2.48
N ILE A 88 6.42 1.01 1.84
CA ILE A 88 5.14 1.28 2.50
C ILE A 88 4.56 -0.04 3.02
N MET A 89 4.33 -0.12 4.33
CA MET A 89 3.93 -1.35 5.01
C MET A 89 2.59 -1.26 5.72
N CYS A 90 1.87 -2.38 5.70
CA CYS A 90 0.64 -2.59 6.49
C CYS A 90 0.54 -4.05 6.95
N LYS A 91 -0.37 -4.34 7.89
CA LYS A 91 -0.60 -5.67 8.46
C LYS A 91 -1.27 -6.66 7.48
N CYS A 92 -2.14 -6.18 6.59
CA CYS A 92 -2.95 -7.07 5.75
C CYS A 92 -2.08 -7.91 4.79
N ALA A 93 -2.47 -9.17 4.56
CA ALA A 93 -1.79 -10.02 3.58
C ALA A 93 -1.86 -9.42 2.16
N LYS A 94 -0.91 -9.79 1.30
CA LYS A 94 -0.76 -9.17 -0.05
C LYS A 94 -1.99 -9.31 -0.95
N THR A 95 -2.71 -10.43 -0.85
CA THR A 95 -3.91 -10.71 -1.65
C THR A 95 -5.22 -10.24 -1.00
N LYS A 96 -5.16 -9.60 0.17
CA LYS A 96 -6.34 -9.09 0.87
C LYS A 96 -6.53 -7.61 0.58
N PHE A 97 -7.78 -7.16 0.72
CA PHE A 97 -8.11 -5.75 0.73
C PHE A 97 -7.21 -5.00 1.72
N CYS A 98 -6.54 -3.97 1.26
CA CYS A 98 -5.63 -3.19 2.07
C CYS A 98 -5.50 -1.77 1.56
N HIS A 99 -5.55 -0.79 2.47
CA HIS A 99 -5.35 0.61 2.14
C HIS A 99 -3.97 0.90 1.55
N ARG A 100 -2.94 0.08 1.83
CA ARG A 100 -1.62 0.24 1.18
C ARG A 100 -1.70 0.14 -0.34
N HIS A 101 -2.62 -0.68 -0.85
CA HIS A 101 -2.80 -0.84 -2.29
C HIS A 101 -3.50 0.37 -2.88
N LEU A 102 -4.42 1.00 -2.14
CA LEU A 102 -5.05 2.26 -2.53
C LEU A 102 -4.03 3.41 -2.53
N VAL A 103 -3.18 3.51 -1.50
CA VAL A 103 -2.10 4.50 -1.44
C VAL A 103 -1.14 4.35 -2.62
N ALA A 104 -0.67 3.13 -2.90
CA ALA A 104 0.23 2.89 -4.01
C ALA A 104 -0.43 3.28 -5.35
N GLN A 105 -1.68 2.85 -5.59
CA GLN A 105 -2.42 3.19 -6.80
C GLN A 105 -2.62 4.71 -6.94
N TRP A 106 -2.88 5.42 -5.84
CA TRP A 106 -2.99 6.87 -5.82
C TRP A 106 -1.67 7.55 -6.19
N LEU A 107 -0.55 7.18 -5.55
CA LEU A 107 0.77 7.74 -5.87
C LEU A 107 1.21 7.44 -7.31
N GLU A 108 0.98 6.22 -7.80
CA GLU A 108 1.27 5.84 -9.19
C GLU A 108 0.46 6.69 -10.18
N LYS A 109 -0.81 6.94 -9.88
CA LYS A 109 -1.70 7.74 -10.73
C LYS A 109 -1.30 9.23 -10.75
N GLU A 110 -1.06 9.83 -9.59
CA GLU A 110 -0.81 11.27 -9.49
C GLU A 110 0.60 11.67 -9.93
N LEU A 111 1.59 10.77 -9.79
CA LEU A 111 2.99 11.08 -10.05
C LEU A 111 3.58 10.35 -11.27
N GLY A 112 2.87 9.38 -11.86
CA GLY A 112 3.38 8.56 -12.96
C GLY A 112 4.55 7.65 -12.56
N ILE A 113 4.79 7.44 -11.26
CA ILE A 113 5.84 6.55 -10.76
C ILE A 113 5.37 5.10 -10.75
N LYS A 114 6.31 4.15 -10.67
CA LYS A 114 6.03 2.72 -10.53
C LYS A 114 6.29 2.25 -9.09
N ILE A 115 5.28 1.62 -8.47
CA ILE A 115 5.38 1.07 -7.11
C ILE A 115 5.08 -0.42 -7.12
N ILE A 116 6.12 -1.24 -6.95
CA ILE A 116 6.00 -2.70 -6.95
C ILE A 116 5.80 -3.24 -5.53
N GLU A 117 5.11 -4.38 -5.41
CA GLU A 117 5.09 -5.13 -4.15
C GLU A 117 6.43 -5.89 -4.01
N TYR A 118 7.00 -5.87 -2.79
CA TYR A 118 8.27 -6.51 -2.47
C TYR A 118 8.28 -7.98 -2.89
N ASN A 119 9.27 -8.37 -3.69
CA ASN A 119 9.42 -9.71 -4.31
C ASN A 119 8.21 -10.18 -5.15
N VAL A 120 7.38 -9.26 -5.68
CA VAL A 120 6.27 -9.60 -6.57
C VAL A 120 6.16 -8.60 -7.75
N PRO A 121 7.08 -8.67 -8.74
CA PRO A 121 7.21 -7.66 -9.79
C PRO A 121 6.05 -7.62 -10.81
N GLU A 122 5.33 -8.73 -11.01
CA GLU A 122 4.30 -8.87 -12.06
C GLU A 122 2.87 -8.71 -11.53
N THR A 123 2.63 -7.63 -10.80
CA THR A 123 1.31 -7.33 -10.21
C THR A 123 0.74 -6.00 -10.68
N SER A 124 -0.57 -5.91 -10.62
CA SER A 124 -1.36 -4.69 -10.75
C SER A 124 -2.21 -4.50 -9.51
N ARG A 125 -2.70 -3.27 -9.31
CA ARG A 125 -3.63 -2.96 -8.21
C ARG A 125 -5.00 -2.63 -8.76
N LYS A 126 -6.03 -3.11 -8.07
CA LYS A 126 -7.43 -2.82 -8.41
C LYS A 126 -8.26 -2.84 -7.14
N GLU A 127 -8.99 -1.76 -6.87
CA GLU A 127 -9.94 -1.64 -5.75
C GLU A 127 -9.38 -2.09 -4.40
N GLY A 128 -8.12 -1.75 -4.11
CA GLY A 128 -7.48 -2.10 -2.83
C GLY A 128 -6.95 -3.54 -2.75
N TYR A 129 -6.90 -4.26 -3.88
CA TYR A 129 -6.31 -5.60 -4.00
C TYR A 129 -5.08 -5.60 -4.90
N LEU A 130 -4.17 -6.54 -4.64
CA LEU A 130 -3.07 -6.89 -5.54
C LEU A 130 -3.52 -8.04 -6.46
N VAL A 131 -3.45 -7.83 -7.76
CA VAL A 131 -3.88 -8.77 -8.81
C VAL A 131 -2.65 -9.17 -9.62
N LYS A 132 -2.56 -10.45 -10.03
CA LYS A 132 -1.52 -10.87 -10.98
C LYS A 132 -1.83 -10.28 -12.36
N LYS A 133 -0.82 -9.75 -13.05
CA LYS A 133 -1.01 -9.40 -14.46
C LYS A 133 -1.32 -10.69 -15.22
N LYS A 134 -2.42 -10.71 -15.98
CA LYS A 134 -2.66 -11.80 -16.95
C LYS A 134 -1.59 -11.65 -18.02
N VAL A 135 -0.65 -12.59 -18.06
CA VAL A 135 0.18 -12.77 -19.26
C VAL A 135 -0.78 -13.28 -20.34
N PRO A 136 -0.85 -12.66 -21.54
CA PRO A 136 -1.61 -13.24 -22.63
C PRO A 136 -1.17 -14.69 -22.83
N SER A 137 -2.13 -15.61 -22.89
CA SER A 137 -1.86 -16.99 -23.30
C SER A 137 -1.19 -16.95 -24.67
N LEU A 138 0.02 -17.51 -24.76
CA LEU A 138 0.75 -17.70 -26.03
C LEU A 138 0.16 -18.83 -26.88
N PHE A 139 -0.87 -19.52 -26.38
CA PHE A 139 -1.66 -20.46 -27.17
C PHE A 139 -2.82 -19.68 -27.79
N SER A 140 -2.63 -19.26 -29.03
CA SER A 140 -3.73 -19.20 -29.98
C SER A 140 -4.18 -20.64 -30.21
N ASP A 141 -5.42 -20.95 -29.84
CA ASP A 141 -6.06 -22.19 -30.27
C ASP A 141 -5.99 -22.20 -31.80
N GLY A 142 -5.14 -23.07 -32.34
CA GLY A 142 -4.97 -23.25 -33.77
C GLY A 142 -6.24 -23.88 -34.34
N ASP A 143 -6.73 -23.25 -35.41
CA ASP A 143 -7.86 -23.66 -36.26
C ASP A 143 -7.72 -25.08 -36.84
#